data_AF-A0A9N8QXR6-F1
#
_entry.id   AF-A0A9N8QXR6-F1
#
_cell.length_a   1.000
_cell.length_b   1.000
_cell.length_c   1.000
_cell.angle_alpha   90.00
_cell.angle_beta   90.00
_cell.angle_gamma   90.00
#
_symmetry.space_group_name_H-M   'P 1'
#
loop_
_entity.id
_entity.type
_entity.pdbx_description
1 polymer ?
#
loop_
_entity_poly.entity_id
_entity_poly.type
_entity_poly.pdbx_seq_one_letter_code
_entity_poly.pdbx_strand_id
1 'polypeptide(L)'
;MSVKSIGTVCALLIVLCGCATGAPQGYVDVRAMAANYTNKDVDYSFFDASGKPFNFGGEAKPFPEGGTGGIECCALLPGIGQTLRVIWREGDHNDSYDQMQSYRRDVTVIGTSPLQGDAYNYVIVRFFPEHRVEVELVSEPNGPRAFRSPRLDKIFYGQRIMRHMGE
;
A
#
# COMPACT_ATOMS: atom_id res chain seq x y z
N MET A 1 -11.53 -72.10 5.80
CA MET A 1 -10.98 -71.11 6.75
C MET A 1 -11.39 -69.73 6.30
N SER A 2 -12.09 -69.02 7.18
CA SER A 2 -12.57 -67.65 7.00
C SER A 2 -11.45 -66.67 7.29
N VAL A 3 -11.24 -65.64 6.44
CA VAL A 3 -10.94 -64.27 6.89
C VAL A 3 -11.49 -63.29 5.83
N LYS A 4 -12.45 -62.48 6.23
CA LYS A 4 -12.91 -61.26 5.55
C LYS A 4 -11.97 -60.11 5.94
N SER A 5 -11.62 -59.23 5.02
CA SER A 5 -11.18 -57.86 5.37
C SER A 5 -11.82 -56.82 4.46
N ILE A 6 -12.33 -55.80 5.14
CA ILE A 6 -13.17 -54.70 4.69
C ILE A 6 -12.29 -53.49 4.36
N GLY A 7 -12.73 -52.71 3.36
CA GLY A 7 -12.72 -51.25 3.45
C GLY A 7 -11.51 -50.52 2.87
N THR A 8 -11.75 -49.68 1.86
CA THR A 8 -11.98 -48.23 2.04
C THR A 8 -11.81 -47.53 0.69
N VAL A 9 -12.86 -46.83 0.25
CA VAL A 9 -12.85 -45.92 -0.91
C VAL A 9 -12.20 -44.61 -0.48
N CYS A 10 -11.19 -44.14 -1.21
CA CYS A 10 -10.74 -42.75 -1.16
C CYS A 10 -10.61 -42.20 -2.57
N ALA A 11 -11.69 -41.56 -3.04
CA ALA A 11 -11.66 -40.67 -4.18
C ALA A 11 -10.90 -39.39 -3.81
N LEU A 12 -9.80 -39.10 -4.52
CA LEU A 12 -9.17 -37.77 -4.50
C LEU A 12 -9.38 -37.12 -5.86
N LEU A 13 -10.51 -36.45 -6.02
CA LEU A 13 -10.73 -35.42 -7.03
C LEU A 13 -10.34 -34.08 -6.40
N ILE A 14 -9.09 -33.68 -6.58
CA ILE A 14 -8.67 -32.31 -6.30
C ILE A 14 -8.71 -31.54 -7.62
N VAL A 15 -9.90 -31.07 -7.98
CA VAL A 15 -10.07 -29.96 -8.91
C VAL A 15 -9.79 -28.70 -8.09
N LEU A 16 -8.56 -28.20 -8.15
CA LEU A 16 -8.29 -26.84 -7.67
C LEU A 16 -8.79 -25.87 -8.73
N CYS A 17 -10.02 -25.41 -8.51
CA CYS A 17 -10.60 -24.24 -9.15
C CYS A 17 -9.63 -23.06 -9.05
N GLY A 18 -9.45 -22.38 -10.18
CA GLY A 18 -8.43 -21.36 -10.36
C GLY A 18 -8.62 -20.10 -9.53
N CYS A 19 -7.51 -19.40 -9.30
CA CYS A 19 -7.51 -17.97 -9.10
C CYS A 19 -7.24 -17.30 -10.45
N ALA A 20 -8.27 -17.14 -11.27
CA ALA A 20 -8.24 -16.14 -12.33
C ALA A 20 -8.51 -14.78 -11.68
N THR A 21 -7.47 -14.11 -11.19
CA THR A 21 -7.57 -12.68 -10.84
C THR A 21 -6.98 -11.85 -11.96
N GLY A 22 -7.62 -11.93 -13.13
CA GLY A 22 -7.49 -10.92 -14.18
C GLY A 22 -8.30 -9.69 -13.82
N ALA A 23 -7.93 -8.98 -12.76
CA ALA A 23 -8.35 -7.59 -12.56
C ALA A 23 -7.40 -6.69 -13.36
N PRO A 24 -7.85 -5.54 -13.90
CA PRO A 24 -7.04 -4.76 -14.84
C PRO A 24 -5.69 -4.42 -14.20
N GLN A 25 -4.62 -5.03 -14.72
CA GLN A 25 -3.24 -4.65 -14.44
C GLN A 25 -2.97 -3.34 -15.17
N GLY A 26 -3.64 -2.28 -14.75
CA GLY A 26 -3.63 -0.96 -15.36
C GLY A 26 -3.55 0.13 -14.31
N TYR A 27 -3.76 1.36 -14.74
CA TYR A 27 -3.77 2.52 -13.87
C TYR A 27 -5.08 2.61 -13.08
N VAL A 28 -4.99 2.98 -11.81
CA VAL A 28 -6.10 3.16 -10.87
C VAL A 28 -6.11 4.62 -10.43
N ASP A 29 -7.30 5.24 -10.42
CA ASP A 29 -7.49 6.57 -9.86
C ASP A 29 -7.48 6.49 -8.32
N VAL A 30 -6.50 7.14 -7.69
CA VAL A 30 -6.20 7.00 -6.26
C VAL A 30 -6.00 8.35 -5.57
N ARG A 31 -6.27 8.37 -4.26
CA ARG A 31 -5.82 9.40 -3.31
C ARG A 31 -4.60 8.90 -2.54
N ALA A 32 -3.62 9.77 -2.25
CA ALA A 32 -2.46 9.35 -1.48
C ALA A 32 -2.67 9.56 0.02
N MET A 33 -2.33 8.54 0.79
CA MET A 33 -2.17 8.63 2.23
C MET A 33 -0.73 8.24 2.55
N ALA A 34 -0.10 8.98 3.46
CA ALA A 34 1.26 8.69 3.87
C ALA A 34 1.30 8.33 5.36
N ALA A 35 1.91 7.18 5.67
CA ALA A 35 2.27 6.79 7.01
C ALA A 35 3.80 6.84 7.15
N ASN A 36 4.29 7.61 8.11
CA ASN A 36 5.71 7.79 8.37
C ASN A 36 6.04 7.23 9.75
N TYR A 37 6.74 6.09 9.74
CA TYR A 37 7.25 5.40 10.93
C TYR A 37 8.70 5.77 11.25
N THR A 38 9.19 6.88 10.69
CA THR A 38 10.51 7.44 10.98
C THR A 38 10.42 8.65 11.91
N ASN A 39 11.56 9.12 12.41
CA ASN A 39 11.65 10.33 13.23
C ASN A 39 11.96 11.59 12.41
N LYS A 40 11.82 11.54 11.08
CA LYS A 40 12.15 12.64 10.15
C LYS A 40 10.92 13.11 9.41
N ASP A 41 10.88 14.38 9.03
CA ASP A 41 9.92 14.86 8.04
C ASP A 41 10.23 14.19 6.69
N VAL A 42 9.17 13.85 5.95
CA VAL A 42 9.27 13.23 4.64
C VAL A 42 8.54 14.08 3.61
N ASP A 43 9.20 14.40 2.50
CA ASP A 43 8.56 14.86 1.25
C ASP A 43 8.76 13.77 0.19
N TYR A 44 7.70 13.37 -0.51
CA TYR A 44 7.74 12.28 -1.47
C TYR A 44 6.98 12.57 -2.76
N SER A 45 7.37 11.88 -3.82
CA SER A 45 6.74 11.93 -5.13
C SER A 45 6.81 10.57 -5.83
N PHE A 46 5.78 10.28 -6.61
CA PHE A 46 5.65 9.06 -7.40
C PHE A 46 6.08 9.29 -8.84
N PHE A 47 6.75 8.28 -9.37
CA PHE A 47 7.24 8.22 -10.74
C PHE A 47 6.91 6.85 -11.33
N ASP A 48 6.80 6.76 -12.65
CA ASP A 48 6.79 5.46 -13.30
C ASP A 48 8.17 4.80 -13.25
N ALA A 49 8.25 3.53 -13.66
CA ALA A 49 9.51 2.78 -13.68
C ALA A 49 10.58 3.40 -14.60
N SER A 50 10.17 4.18 -15.62
CA SER A 50 11.08 4.91 -16.51
C SER A 50 11.62 6.20 -15.89
N GLY A 51 11.05 6.64 -14.76
CA GLY A 51 11.40 7.88 -14.09
C GLY A 51 10.60 9.10 -14.54
N LYS A 52 9.48 8.92 -15.26
CA LYS A 52 8.56 10.01 -15.57
C LYS A 52 7.71 10.34 -14.34
N PRO A 53 7.59 11.61 -13.93
CA PRO A 53 6.78 11.99 -12.77
C PRO A 53 5.30 11.77 -13.04
N PHE A 54 4.58 11.30 -12.03
CA PHE A 54 3.12 11.34 -12.00
C PHE A 54 2.58 12.70 -11.54
N ASN A 55 3.46 13.63 -11.15
CA ASN A 55 3.11 14.90 -10.50
C ASN A 55 2.18 14.67 -9.30
N PHE A 56 2.47 13.62 -8.54
CA PHE A 56 1.66 13.15 -7.43
C PHE A 56 2.57 12.72 -6.29
N GLY A 57 2.25 13.14 -5.08
CA GLY A 57 3.15 13.11 -3.94
C GLY A 57 2.57 13.89 -2.76
N GLY A 58 3.36 14.06 -1.72
CA GLY A 58 2.96 14.83 -0.55
C GLY A 58 4.04 14.82 0.53
N GLU A 59 3.66 15.32 1.70
CA GLU A 59 4.53 15.34 2.87
C GLU A 59 3.95 14.45 3.98
N ALA A 60 4.80 13.98 4.88
CA ALA A 60 4.39 13.24 6.08
C ALA A 60 5.24 13.64 7.28
N LYS A 61 4.57 13.95 8.39
CA LYS A 61 5.22 14.36 9.64
C LYS A 61 6.00 13.22 10.29
N PRO A 62 6.98 13.50 11.17
CA PRO A 62 7.64 12.48 11.98
C PRO A 62 6.64 11.65 12.79
N PHE A 63 6.96 10.38 13.04
CA PHE A 63 6.13 9.49 13.86
C PHE A 63 5.78 10.06 15.24
N PRO A 64 6.72 10.68 15.99
CA PRO A 64 6.38 11.32 17.27
C PRO A 64 5.31 12.42 17.16
N GLU A 65 5.25 13.10 16.02
CA GLU A 65 4.31 14.19 15.72
C GLU A 65 2.99 13.70 15.12
N GLY A 66 2.83 12.39 14.98
CA GLY A 66 1.61 11.77 14.47
C GLY A 66 1.81 10.98 13.19
N GLY A 67 2.96 11.12 12.50
CA GLY A 67 3.37 10.21 11.44
C GLY A 67 2.46 10.12 10.22
N THR A 68 1.60 11.10 9.97
CA THR A 68 0.64 11.06 8.86
C THR A 68 0.84 12.22 7.90
N GLY A 69 0.30 12.03 6.69
CA GLY A 69 0.20 13.05 5.68
C GLY A 69 -0.48 12.52 4.41
N GLY A 70 -0.26 13.19 3.29
CA GLY A 70 -0.87 12.84 2.00
C GLY A 70 -1.49 14.03 1.28
N ILE A 71 -2.29 13.74 0.26
CA ILE A 71 -2.96 14.75 -0.58
C ILE A 71 -4.42 14.37 -0.80
N GLU A 72 -5.31 15.36 -0.75
CA GLU A 72 -6.76 15.13 -0.82
C GLU A 72 -7.23 14.59 -2.18
N CYS A 73 -6.48 14.86 -3.25
CA CYS A 73 -6.88 14.56 -4.63
C CYS A 73 -5.65 14.35 -5.52
N CYS A 74 -5.77 13.80 -6.71
CA CYS A 74 -5.95 12.38 -7.04
C CYS A 74 -4.99 12.15 -8.22
N ALA A 75 -4.61 10.90 -8.50
CA ALA A 75 -3.87 10.58 -9.71
C ALA A 75 -4.14 9.17 -10.19
N LEU A 76 -3.93 8.96 -11.50
CA LEU A 76 -3.82 7.63 -12.06
C LEU A 76 -2.44 7.05 -11.74
N LEU A 77 -2.38 6.03 -10.89
CA LEU A 77 -1.15 5.31 -10.55
C LEU A 77 -1.21 3.84 -10.98
N PRO A 78 -0.05 3.17 -11.18
CA PRO A 78 0.00 1.74 -11.43
C PRO A 78 -0.77 0.93 -10.36
N GLY A 79 -1.56 -0.04 -10.79
CA GLY A 79 -2.31 -0.94 -9.92
C GLY A 79 -1.46 -2.04 -9.28
N ILE A 80 -2.11 -2.95 -8.56
CA ILE A 80 -1.44 -4.05 -7.86
C ILE A 80 -0.53 -4.89 -8.77
N GLY A 81 0.61 -5.32 -8.23
CA GLY A 81 1.61 -6.12 -8.95
C GLY A 81 2.45 -5.33 -9.94
N GLN A 82 2.13 -4.06 -10.21
CA GLN A 82 2.94 -3.20 -11.05
C GLN A 82 4.01 -2.48 -10.23
N THR A 83 5.10 -2.12 -10.89
CA THR A 83 6.19 -1.37 -10.27
C THR A 83 5.98 0.13 -10.46
N LEU A 84 6.14 0.88 -9.38
CA LEU A 84 6.30 2.32 -9.40
C LEU A 84 7.56 2.73 -8.67
N ARG A 85 8.04 3.94 -8.93
CA ARG A 85 9.19 4.52 -8.25
C ARG A 85 8.73 5.56 -7.24
N VAL A 86 9.18 5.43 -6.01
CA VAL A 86 9.05 6.47 -4.97
C VAL A 86 10.40 7.17 -4.87
N ILE A 87 10.37 8.50 -5.01
CA ILE A 87 11.47 9.37 -4.63
C ILE A 87 11.01 10.14 -3.41
N TRP A 88 11.81 10.15 -2.35
CA TRP A 88 11.50 10.93 -1.16
C TRP A 88 12.75 11.56 -0.58
N ARG A 89 12.52 12.52 0.31
CA ARG A 89 13.56 13.21 1.06
C ARG A 89 13.25 13.10 2.54
N GLU A 90 14.28 12.95 3.36
CA GLU A 90 14.16 12.95 4.81
C GLU A 90 14.98 14.09 5.41
N GLY A 91 14.40 14.80 6.39
CA GLY A 91 15.07 15.88 7.11
C GLY A 91 14.47 16.16 8.47
N ASP A 92 15.13 17.00 9.25
CA ASP A 92 14.58 17.57 10.47
C ASP A 92 13.61 18.72 10.15
N HIS A 93 12.75 19.08 11.11
CA HIS A 93 11.67 20.07 10.95
C HIS A 93 12.11 21.43 10.39
N ASN A 94 13.37 21.81 10.59
CA ASN A 94 13.92 23.10 10.15
C ASN A 94 14.90 22.99 8.98
N ASP A 95 15.09 21.79 8.43
CA ASP A 95 15.95 21.61 7.27
C ASP A 95 15.31 22.26 6.05
N SER A 96 16.11 23.02 5.31
CA SER A 96 15.67 23.48 3.99
C SER A 96 15.60 22.31 3.02
N TYR A 97 14.84 22.50 1.94
CA TYR A 97 14.64 21.47 0.91
C TYR A 97 15.95 20.87 0.35
N ASP A 98 17.00 21.70 0.25
CA ASP A 98 18.31 21.32 -0.28
C ASP A 98 19.21 20.62 0.75
N GLN A 99 18.83 20.67 2.04
CA GLN A 99 19.53 19.99 3.13
C GLN A 99 18.99 18.58 3.36
N MET A 100 17.75 18.31 2.95
CA MET A 100 17.14 16.98 3.12
C MET A 100 17.84 15.93 2.25
N GLN A 101 18.09 14.76 2.83
CA GLN A 101 18.72 13.66 2.12
C GLN A 101 17.71 12.98 1.19
N SER A 102 18.05 12.86 -0.09
CA SER A 102 17.19 12.24 -1.09
C SER A 102 17.42 10.74 -1.24
N TYR A 103 16.33 9.99 -1.38
CA TYR A 103 16.30 8.54 -1.58
C TYR A 103 15.37 8.17 -2.74
N ARG A 104 15.57 6.97 -3.27
CA ARG A 104 14.78 6.43 -4.38
C ARG A 104 14.65 4.91 -4.26
N ARG A 105 13.43 4.41 -4.46
CA ARG A 105 13.16 2.97 -4.56
C ARG A 105 12.11 2.67 -5.61
N ASP A 106 12.35 1.60 -6.35
CA ASP A 106 11.32 0.97 -7.17
C ASP A 106 10.62 -0.06 -6.28
N VAL A 107 9.30 0.04 -6.20
CA VAL A 107 8.44 -0.79 -5.34
C VAL A 107 7.32 -1.40 -6.15
N THR A 108 7.01 -2.64 -5.86
CA THR A 108 5.81 -3.30 -6.39
C THR A 108 4.63 -2.89 -5.53
N VAL A 109 3.56 -2.41 -6.18
CA VAL A 109 2.31 -2.07 -5.50
C VAL A 109 1.67 -3.34 -4.95
N ILE A 110 1.54 -3.44 -3.64
CA ILE A 110 0.86 -4.54 -2.96
C ILE A 110 -0.60 -4.16 -2.66
N GLY A 111 -1.37 -5.08 -2.08
CA GLY A 111 -2.74 -4.83 -1.64
C GLY A 111 -3.77 -5.63 -2.42
N THR A 112 -4.94 -5.04 -2.63
CA THR A 112 -6.08 -5.69 -3.30
C THR A 112 -6.52 -4.90 -4.51
N SER A 113 -7.04 -5.58 -5.53
CA SER A 113 -7.63 -4.91 -6.68
C SER A 113 -8.78 -3.98 -6.25
N PRO A 114 -9.00 -2.88 -7.00
CA PRO A 114 -10.14 -2.01 -6.76
C PRO A 114 -11.46 -2.77 -6.66
N LEU A 115 -12.29 -2.38 -5.69
CA LEU A 115 -13.63 -2.92 -5.56
C LEU A 115 -14.46 -2.52 -6.79
N GLN A 116 -15.35 -3.41 -7.23
CA GLN A 116 -16.31 -3.07 -8.27
C GLN A 116 -17.39 -2.13 -7.72
N GLY A 117 -17.81 -1.15 -8.53
CA GLY A 117 -18.81 -0.16 -8.15
C GLY A 117 -18.21 1.12 -7.58
N ASP A 118 -18.98 1.84 -6.77
CA ASP A 118 -18.57 3.10 -6.15
C ASP A 118 -17.66 2.83 -4.94
N ALA A 119 -16.37 3.17 -5.08
CA ALA A 119 -15.34 2.91 -4.10
C ALA A 119 -14.29 4.02 -4.09
N TYR A 120 -13.75 4.31 -2.89
CA TYR A 120 -12.54 5.11 -2.76
C TYR A 120 -11.33 4.20 -2.86
N ASN A 121 -10.39 4.55 -3.73
CA ASN A 121 -9.09 3.90 -3.80
C ASN A 121 -8.04 4.81 -3.17
N TYR A 122 -7.27 4.24 -2.26
CA TYR A 122 -6.17 4.87 -1.58
C TYR A 122 -4.88 4.17 -2.00
N VAL A 123 -3.87 4.97 -2.35
CA VAL A 123 -2.50 4.51 -2.33
C VAL A 123 -1.90 4.93 -0.99
N ILE A 124 -1.53 3.95 -0.19
CA ILE A 124 -0.86 4.17 1.08
C ILE A 124 0.64 4.02 0.81
N VAL A 125 1.40 5.07 1.03
CA VAL A 125 2.86 4.99 1.07
C VAL A 125 3.31 4.96 2.52
N ARG A 126 4.14 3.98 2.86
CA ARG A 126 4.66 3.79 4.21
C ARG A 126 6.17 3.97 4.20
N PHE A 127 6.66 4.89 5.03
CA PHE A 127 8.09 5.09 5.25
C PHE A 127 8.51 4.43 6.56
N PHE A 128 9.56 3.64 6.51
CA PHE A 128 10.09 2.91 7.66
C PHE A 128 11.56 3.26 7.89
N PRO A 129 12.08 3.03 9.11
CA PRO A 129 13.51 3.15 9.39
C PRO A 129 14.36 2.35 8.38
N GLU A 130 15.60 2.81 8.20
CA GLU A 130 16.58 2.28 7.23
C GLU A 130 16.20 2.54 5.76
N HIS A 131 15.50 3.64 5.51
CA HIS A 131 15.14 4.12 4.16
C HIS A 131 14.36 3.08 3.36
N ARG A 132 13.42 2.42 4.05
CA ARG A 132 12.51 1.45 3.47
C ARG A 132 11.16 2.08 3.19
N VAL A 133 10.58 1.72 2.06
CA VAL A 133 9.28 2.23 1.64
C VAL A 133 8.42 1.09 1.10
N GLU A 134 7.14 1.11 1.44
CA GLU A 134 6.12 0.20 0.93
C GLU A 134 4.99 1.02 0.32
N VAL A 135 4.40 0.49 -0.76
CA VAL A 135 3.23 1.12 -1.39
C VAL A 135 2.12 0.09 -1.54
N GLU A 136 0.96 0.42 -1.00
CA GLU A 136 -0.20 -0.45 -0.97
C GLU A 136 -1.44 0.23 -1.55
N LEU A 137 -2.16 -0.50 -2.40
CA LEU A 137 -3.49 -0.11 -2.86
C LEU A 137 -4.55 -0.69 -1.92
N VAL A 138 -5.35 0.19 -1.33
CA VAL A 138 -6.49 -0.16 -0.49
C VAL A 138 -7.75 0.47 -1.07
N SER A 139 -8.82 -0.31 -1.18
CA SER A 139 -10.11 0.18 -1.64
C SER A 139 -11.16 0.03 -0.56
N GLU A 140 -11.92 1.09 -0.32
CA GLU A 140 -13.05 1.11 0.60
C GLU A 140 -14.34 1.34 -0.20
N PRO A 141 -15.43 0.61 0.08
CA PRO A 141 -16.72 0.90 -0.55
C PRO A 141 -17.16 2.31 -0.16
N ASN A 142 -17.81 3.04 -1.07
CA ASN A 142 -18.39 4.33 -0.75
C ASN A 142 -19.80 4.15 -0.11
N GLY A 143 -20.20 5.06 0.77
CA GLY A 143 -21.57 5.16 1.28
C GLY A 143 -21.75 4.92 2.79
N PRO A 144 -22.98 5.07 3.31
CA PRO A 144 -23.28 5.15 4.74
C PRO A 144 -23.08 3.84 5.53
N ARG A 145 -22.83 2.72 4.83
CA ARG A 145 -22.50 1.42 5.43
C ARG A 145 -21.07 0.98 5.12
N ALA A 146 -20.24 1.90 4.64
CA ALA A 146 -18.84 1.63 4.36
C ALA A 146 -18.12 1.28 5.66
N PHE A 147 -17.57 0.06 5.73
CA PHE A 147 -16.65 -0.31 6.78
C PHE A 147 -15.25 0.14 6.38
N ARG A 148 -14.54 0.74 7.33
CA ARG A 148 -13.13 1.06 7.14
C ARG A 148 -12.34 -0.24 6.96
N SER A 149 -11.43 -0.23 5.98
CA SER A 149 -10.55 -1.35 5.73
C SER A 149 -9.64 -1.56 6.95
N PRO A 150 -9.52 -2.80 7.47
CA PRO A 150 -8.57 -3.11 8.53
C PRO A 150 -7.10 -2.95 8.09
N ARG A 151 -6.87 -2.79 6.78
CA ARG A 151 -5.54 -2.54 6.19
C ARG A 151 -5.09 -1.09 6.35
N LEU A 152 -6.00 -0.18 6.70
CA LEU A 152 -5.62 1.19 7.07
C LEU A 152 -4.87 1.17 8.40
N ASP A 153 -3.72 1.83 8.40
CA ASP A 153 -2.83 1.92 9.54
C ASP A 153 -3.50 2.60 10.73
N LYS A 154 -3.23 2.09 11.93
CA LYS A 154 -3.77 2.63 13.19
C LYS A 154 -3.43 4.11 13.40
N ILE A 155 -2.32 4.55 12.80
CA ILE A 155 -1.85 5.93 12.85
C ILE A 155 -2.80 6.92 12.16
N PHE A 156 -3.54 6.48 11.14
CA PHE A 156 -4.58 7.30 10.49
C PHE A 156 -5.79 7.56 11.41
N TYR A 157 -5.88 6.86 12.53
CA TYR A 157 -6.91 7.04 13.56
C TYR A 157 -6.36 7.68 14.84
N GLY A 158 -5.18 8.31 14.77
CA GLY A 158 -4.54 8.97 15.91
C GLY A 158 -3.85 8.01 16.89
N GLN A 159 -3.79 6.71 16.58
CA GLN A 159 -3.12 5.72 17.43
C GLN A 159 -1.65 5.58 17.00
N ARG A 160 -0.73 5.97 17.88
CA ARG A 160 0.73 5.89 17.65
C ARG A 160 1.25 4.46 17.85
N ILE A 161 0.93 3.57 16.94
CA ILE A 161 1.40 2.18 16.92
C ILE A 161 2.36 2.00 15.75
N MET A 162 3.58 1.56 16.05
CA MET A 162 4.57 1.21 15.03
C MET A 162 4.08 -0.01 14.24
N ARG A 163 4.16 0.09 12.91
CA ARG A 163 3.96 -1.04 12.00
C ARG A 163 5.31 -1.56 11.53
N HIS A 164 5.40 -2.86 11.29
CA HIS A 164 6.53 -3.44 10.58
C HIS A 164 6.19 -3.67 9.11
N MET A 165 7.19 -3.47 8.23
CA MET A 165 7.02 -3.69 6.79
C MET A 165 6.56 -5.12 6.51
N GLY A 166 5.54 -5.29 5.67
CA GLY A 166 4.96 -6.59 5.32
C GLY A 166 3.93 -7.19 6.29
N GLU A 167 3.60 -6.51 7.40
CA GLU A 167 2.36 -6.80 8.16
C GLU A 167 1.10 -6.54 7.31
#